data_AF-A0A955VD56-F1
#
_entry.id   AF-A0A955VD56-F1
#
_cell.length_a   1.000
_cell.length_b   1.000
_cell.length_c   1.000
_cell.angle_alpha   90.00
_cell.angle_beta   90.00
_cell.angle_gamma   90.00
#
_symmetry.space_group_name_H-M   'P 1'
#
loop_
_entity.id
_entity.type
_entity.pdbx_description
1 polymer ?
#
loop_
_entity_poly.entity_id
_entity_poly.type
_entity_poly.pdbx_seq_one_letter_code
_entity_poly.pdbx_strand_id
1 'polypeptide(L)'
;MCNARVWIPNVLERYACERALVCCSAPWRARVTREDADAVAAGLADAGAGRAVGARFRASLHGRGDDRWVAQRGGACSLLRADRGCTLHAAAGLAAMPALCRTFPRSVVATPDGLDVAFLLACPTAARVVAARDDDADRAPFALVGRSPEGWPYPPTGDAPRRLVWERESPRTLGWGRLSSLRRAWWRALGQTAERGGDAVARAVLALSAAPEAPSRALARRDLGPLARALDGDEAEELASYW
;
A
#
# COMPACT_ATOMS: atom_id res chain seq x y z
N MET A 1 6.64 28.65 6.69
CA MET A 1 6.07 27.29 6.81
C MET A 1 6.79 26.42 5.78
N CYS A 2 7.43 25.32 6.17
CA CYS A 2 8.04 24.41 5.20
C CYS A 2 6.93 23.76 4.36
N ASN A 3 7.02 23.85 3.04
CA ASN A 3 6.14 23.14 2.12
C ASN A 3 6.39 21.64 2.28
N ALA A 4 5.64 20.98 3.15
CA ALA A 4 5.70 19.53 3.31
C ALA A 4 5.54 18.88 1.93
N ARG A 5 6.39 17.89 1.60
CA ARG A 5 6.33 17.21 0.30
C ARG A 5 5.87 15.77 0.48
N VAL A 6 5.14 15.25 -0.50
CA VAL A 6 4.84 13.82 -0.60
C VAL A 6 5.82 13.21 -1.59
N TRP A 7 6.70 12.35 -1.09
CA TRP A 7 7.68 11.60 -1.88
C TRP A 7 7.07 10.29 -2.34
N ILE A 8 6.96 10.09 -3.64
CA ILE A 8 6.38 8.89 -4.27
C ILE A 8 7.29 8.39 -5.39
N PRO A 9 7.41 7.06 -5.60
CA PRO A 9 8.03 6.50 -6.78
C PRO A 9 7.28 6.94 -8.05
N ASN A 10 7.97 7.58 -8.99
CA ASN A 10 7.42 8.08 -10.26
C ASN A 10 6.60 7.03 -11.03
N VAL A 11 7.06 5.78 -11.02
CA VAL A 11 6.40 4.64 -11.68
C VAL A 11 4.97 4.39 -11.17
N LEU A 12 4.70 4.74 -9.91
CA LEU A 12 3.45 4.42 -9.21
C LEU A 12 2.56 5.64 -9.01
N GLU A 13 2.92 6.79 -9.57
CA GLU A 13 2.07 7.98 -9.59
C GLU A 13 0.74 7.73 -10.27
N ARG A 14 0.77 6.93 -11.33
CA ARG A 14 -0.41 6.55 -12.12
C ARG A 14 -1.10 5.29 -11.60
N TYR A 15 -0.68 4.74 -10.45
CA TYR A 15 -1.29 3.54 -9.92
C TYR A 15 -2.79 3.75 -9.69
N ALA A 16 -3.59 2.93 -10.37
CA ALA A 16 -5.01 2.77 -10.17
C ALA A 16 -5.33 1.34 -9.72
N CYS A 17 -6.25 1.20 -8.76
CA CYS A 17 -6.66 -0.12 -8.29
C CYS A 17 -7.48 -0.84 -9.38
N GLU A 18 -6.98 -1.99 -9.87
CA GLU A 18 -7.70 -2.84 -10.84
C GLU A 18 -8.57 -3.91 -10.17
N ARG A 19 -8.83 -3.78 -8.85
CA ARG A 19 -9.61 -4.77 -8.07
C ARG A 19 -8.98 -6.16 -8.15
N ALA A 20 -7.68 -6.25 -7.87
CA ALA A 20 -6.97 -7.52 -7.68
C ALA A 20 -7.34 -8.24 -6.36
N LEU A 21 -7.98 -7.51 -5.43
CA LEU A 21 -8.62 -8.02 -4.20
C LEU A 21 -7.69 -8.65 -3.15
N VAL A 22 -6.37 -8.60 -3.35
CA VAL A 22 -5.41 -9.09 -2.36
C VAL A 22 -5.61 -8.40 -0.99
N CYS A 23 -5.95 -7.11 -0.96
CA CYS A 23 -6.29 -6.42 0.29
C CYS A 23 -7.56 -6.92 0.99
N CYS A 24 -8.41 -7.64 0.27
CA CYS A 24 -9.62 -8.24 0.82
C CYS A 24 -9.42 -9.69 1.21
N SER A 25 -8.34 -10.36 0.78
CA SER A 25 -8.09 -11.78 1.05
C SER A 25 -6.85 -12.04 1.90
N ALA A 26 -5.99 -11.04 2.10
CA ALA A 26 -4.86 -11.13 3.00
C ALA A 26 -5.31 -10.96 4.47
N PRO A 27 -4.61 -11.56 5.45
CA PRO A 27 -5.01 -11.55 6.88
C PRO A 27 -4.70 -10.21 7.57
N TRP A 28 -5.05 -9.09 6.93
CA TRP A 28 -4.76 -7.75 7.46
C TRP A 28 -5.95 -7.15 8.21
N ARG A 29 -5.66 -6.39 9.27
CA ARG A 29 -6.66 -5.61 9.99
C ARG A 29 -6.82 -4.25 9.34
N ALA A 30 -7.96 -4.04 8.69
CA ALA A 30 -8.25 -2.76 8.08
C ALA A 30 -8.84 -1.80 9.11
N ARG A 31 -8.01 -0.93 9.71
CA ARG A 31 -8.47 0.05 10.70
C ARG A 31 -9.46 1.04 10.08
N VAL A 32 -10.49 1.40 10.84
CA VAL A 32 -11.55 2.35 10.49
C VAL A 32 -11.75 3.31 11.64
N THR A 33 -11.39 4.57 11.46
CA THR A 33 -11.67 5.63 12.45
C THR A 33 -13.14 6.05 12.42
N ARG A 34 -13.56 6.90 13.35
CA ARG A 34 -14.87 7.55 13.24
C ARG A 34 -15.01 8.39 11.98
N GLU A 35 -13.99 9.16 11.65
CA GLU A 35 -13.95 9.98 10.43
C GLU A 35 -14.10 9.11 9.17
N ASP A 36 -13.44 7.94 9.12
CA ASP A 36 -13.60 6.99 8.02
C ASP A 36 -15.05 6.49 7.91
N ALA A 37 -15.67 6.15 9.04
CA ALA A 37 -17.03 5.63 9.04
C ALA A 37 -18.06 6.69 8.58
N ASP A 38 -17.86 7.94 9.00
CA ASP A 38 -18.70 9.07 8.60
C ASP A 38 -18.50 9.38 7.11
N ALA A 39 -17.26 9.37 6.61
CA ALA A 39 -16.96 9.54 5.19
C ALA A 39 -17.56 8.43 4.31
N VAL A 40 -17.53 7.16 4.77
CA VAL A 40 -18.18 6.05 4.07
C VAL A 40 -19.70 6.24 4.04
N ALA A 41 -20.30 6.68 5.15
CA ALA A 41 -21.74 6.92 5.21
C ALA A 41 -22.18 8.03 4.25
N ALA A 42 -21.43 9.14 4.20
CA ALA A 42 -21.66 10.24 3.27
C ALA A 42 -21.52 9.78 1.81
N GLY A 43 -20.42 9.10 1.47
CA GLY A 43 -20.19 8.61 0.11
C GLY A 43 -21.25 7.59 -0.36
N LEU A 44 -21.77 6.76 0.55
CA LEU A 44 -22.89 5.87 0.24
C LEU A 44 -24.20 6.65 -0.01
N ALA A 45 -24.47 7.70 0.77
CA ALA A 45 -25.63 8.55 0.56
C ALA A 45 -25.57 9.27 -0.79
N ASP A 46 -24.41 9.87 -1.12
CA ASP A 46 -24.18 10.59 -2.37
C ASP A 46 -24.32 9.68 -3.60
N ALA A 47 -23.86 8.43 -3.50
CA ALA A 47 -23.98 7.44 -4.56
C ALA A 47 -25.41 6.86 -4.72
N GLY A 48 -26.36 7.25 -3.85
CA GLY A 48 -27.66 6.58 -3.77
C GLY A 48 -27.56 5.10 -3.34
N ALA A 49 -26.40 4.69 -2.82
CA ALA A 49 -26.13 3.34 -2.38
C ALA A 49 -26.77 3.11 -1.00
N GLY A 50 -27.89 2.39 -1.03
CA GLY A 50 -28.86 2.40 0.06
C GLY A 50 -28.38 1.92 1.44
N ARG A 51 -29.27 2.16 2.42
CA ARG A 51 -29.12 1.81 3.86
C ARG A 51 -28.60 0.40 4.13
N ALA A 52 -28.89 -0.56 3.25
CA ALA A 52 -28.41 -1.94 3.37
C ALA A 52 -26.88 -2.07 3.29
N VAL A 53 -26.22 -1.34 2.38
CA VAL A 53 -24.76 -1.35 2.26
C VAL A 53 -24.13 -0.70 3.50
N GLY A 54 -24.68 0.44 3.94
CA GLY A 54 -24.24 1.10 5.16
C GLY A 54 -24.43 0.23 6.41
N ALA A 55 -25.55 -0.50 6.51
CA ALA A 55 -25.80 -1.43 7.60
C ALA A 55 -24.81 -2.59 7.60
N ARG A 56 -24.53 -3.17 6.42
CA ARG A 56 -23.50 -4.21 6.27
C ARG A 56 -22.12 -3.71 6.67
N PHE A 57 -21.75 -2.50 6.24
CA PHE A 57 -20.49 -1.89 6.64
C PHE A 57 -20.38 -1.72 8.15
N ARG A 58 -21.40 -1.14 8.80
CA ARG A 58 -21.39 -0.99 10.26
C ARG A 58 -21.33 -2.34 10.99
N ALA A 59 -22.08 -3.34 10.52
CA ALA A 59 -22.05 -4.69 11.06
C ALA A 59 -20.71 -5.42 10.83
N SER A 60 -19.89 -4.94 9.89
CA SER A 60 -18.54 -5.46 9.66
C SER A 60 -17.50 -4.88 10.60
N LEU A 61 -17.80 -3.81 11.36
CA LEU A 61 -16.82 -3.19 12.24
C LEU A 61 -16.72 -3.94 13.57
N HIS A 62 -15.50 -4.27 13.98
CA HIS A 62 -15.16 -4.80 15.30
C HIS A 62 -14.37 -3.73 16.07
N GLY A 63 -14.36 -3.81 17.40
CA GLY A 63 -13.69 -2.84 18.26
C GLY A 63 -14.57 -1.65 18.68
N ARG A 64 -13.98 -0.62 19.27
CA ARG A 64 -14.70 0.57 19.80
C ARG A 64 -13.92 1.86 19.54
N GLY A 65 -14.65 2.98 19.43
CA GLY A 65 -14.03 4.30 19.23
C GLY A 65 -13.19 4.36 17.94
N ASP A 66 -11.96 4.83 18.03
CA ASP A 66 -11.01 4.85 16.91
C ASP A 66 -10.16 3.58 16.80
N ASP A 67 -10.37 2.60 17.68
CA ASP A 67 -9.80 1.27 17.60
C ASP A 67 -10.83 0.30 17.02
N ARG A 68 -11.31 0.63 15.82
CA ARG A 68 -12.21 -0.23 15.03
C ARG A 68 -11.50 -0.76 13.80
N TRP A 69 -11.89 -1.94 13.36
CA TRP A 69 -11.41 -2.54 12.12
C TRP A 69 -12.50 -3.32 11.40
N VAL A 70 -12.34 -3.50 10.09
CA VAL A 70 -13.23 -4.36 9.30
C VAL A 70 -12.95 -5.84 9.65
N ALA A 71 -14.00 -6.56 9.99
CA ALA A 71 -13.93 -7.98 10.34
C ALA A 71 -13.45 -8.82 9.16
N GLN A 72 -12.72 -9.87 9.48
CA GLN A 72 -12.45 -10.96 8.57
C GLN A 72 -13.30 -12.19 8.92
N ARG A 73 -13.77 -12.92 7.91
CA ARG A 73 -14.50 -14.19 8.04
C ARG A 73 -13.88 -15.20 7.08
N GLY A 74 -13.44 -16.35 7.60
CA GLY A 74 -12.79 -17.38 6.79
C GLY A 74 -11.53 -16.89 6.06
N GLY A 75 -10.77 -15.98 6.66
CA GLY A 75 -9.55 -15.42 6.07
C GLY A 75 -9.78 -14.28 5.07
N ALA A 76 -11.02 -13.85 4.83
CA ALA A 76 -11.32 -12.75 3.92
C ALA A 76 -12.10 -11.62 4.59
N CYS A 77 -11.99 -10.41 4.05
CA CYS A 77 -12.77 -9.24 4.45
C CYS A 77 -14.28 -9.53 4.37
N SER A 78 -15.01 -9.21 5.44
CA SER A 78 -16.47 -9.42 5.51
C SER A 78 -17.29 -8.57 4.53
N LEU A 79 -16.67 -7.57 3.88
CA LEU A 79 -17.25 -6.78 2.80
C LEU A 79 -17.02 -7.39 1.41
N LEU A 80 -16.26 -8.49 1.32
CA LEU A 80 -16.09 -9.24 0.09
C LEU A 80 -17.40 -9.95 -0.27
N ARG A 81 -17.79 -9.84 -1.53
CA ARG A 81 -18.95 -10.50 -2.14
C ARG A 81 -18.54 -11.88 -2.67
N ALA A 82 -19.53 -12.72 -2.95
CA ALA A 82 -19.30 -14.07 -3.51
C ALA A 82 -18.65 -14.02 -4.90
N ASP A 83 -18.96 -13.00 -5.70
CA ASP A 83 -18.33 -12.71 -7.00
C ASP A 83 -16.93 -12.08 -6.88
N ARG A 84 -16.35 -12.13 -5.67
CA ARG A 84 -15.08 -11.52 -5.30
C ARG A 84 -15.07 -9.99 -5.42
N GLY A 85 -16.19 -9.30 -5.60
CA GLY A 85 -16.24 -7.83 -5.55
C GLY A 85 -16.18 -7.26 -4.11
N CYS A 86 -15.67 -6.04 -3.92
CA CYS A 86 -15.85 -5.32 -2.66
C CYS A 86 -17.21 -4.62 -2.64
N THR A 87 -18.02 -4.85 -1.60
CA THR A 87 -19.37 -4.28 -1.48
C THR A 87 -19.35 -2.74 -1.50
N LEU A 88 -18.44 -2.10 -0.75
CA LEU A 88 -18.35 -0.64 -0.70
C LEU A 88 -17.90 -0.05 -2.03
N HIS A 89 -16.85 -0.61 -2.62
CA HIS A 89 -16.30 -0.12 -3.88
C HIS A 89 -17.33 -0.24 -5.02
N ALA A 90 -18.04 -1.37 -5.08
CA ALA A 90 -19.09 -1.57 -6.08
C ALA A 90 -20.27 -0.60 -5.91
N ALA A 91 -20.55 -0.19 -4.68
CA ALA A 91 -21.72 0.64 -4.38
C ALA A 91 -21.45 2.15 -4.52
N ALA A 92 -20.28 2.64 -4.09
CA ALA A 92 -19.99 4.07 -4.01
C ALA A 92 -18.60 4.48 -4.53
N GLY A 93 -17.92 3.58 -5.25
CA GLY A 93 -16.61 3.87 -5.83
C GLY A 93 -15.48 3.90 -4.79
N LEU A 94 -14.26 4.15 -5.28
CA LEU A 94 -13.05 4.17 -4.46
C LEU A 94 -13.08 5.31 -3.43
N ALA A 95 -13.56 6.50 -3.82
CA ALA A 95 -13.57 7.69 -2.98
C ALA A 95 -14.36 7.50 -1.67
N ALA A 96 -15.43 6.69 -1.70
CA ALA A 96 -16.27 6.42 -0.54
C ALA A 96 -15.71 5.35 0.42
N MET A 97 -14.56 4.73 0.13
CA MET A 97 -13.99 3.69 0.99
C MET A 97 -13.25 4.31 2.20
N PRO A 98 -13.04 3.55 3.31
CA PRO A 98 -12.16 3.96 4.40
C PRO A 98 -10.75 4.31 3.90
N ALA A 99 -10.05 5.23 4.56
CA ALA A 99 -8.76 5.74 4.13
C ALA A 99 -7.76 4.63 3.80
N LEU A 100 -7.63 3.63 4.68
CA LEU A 100 -6.73 2.49 4.49
C LEU A 100 -7.09 1.65 3.25
N CYS A 101 -8.39 1.41 3.02
CA CYS A 101 -8.84 0.69 1.84
C CYS A 101 -8.58 1.48 0.54
N ARG A 102 -8.65 2.82 0.59
CA ARG A 102 -8.31 3.71 -0.53
C ARG A 102 -6.81 3.74 -0.81
N THR A 103 -5.98 3.64 0.23
CA THR A 103 -4.52 3.79 0.06
C THR A 103 -3.93 2.56 -0.56
N PHE A 104 -4.44 1.37 -0.21
CA PHE A 104 -3.84 0.12 -0.63
C PHE A 104 -3.44 0.14 -2.11
N PRO A 105 -2.17 -0.15 -2.43
CA PRO A 105 -1.11 -0.76 -1.63
C PRO A 105 -0.14 0.24 -1.02
N ARG A 106 -0.49 1.52 -0.98
CA ARG A 106 0.38 2.57 -0.47
C ARG A 106 0.58 2.39 1.03
N SER A 107 1.84 2.42 1.45
CA SER A 107 2.25 2.57 2.84
C SER A 107 2.91 3.92 2.99
N VAL A 108 2.31 4.77 3.82
CA VAL A 108 2.75 6.15 4.00
C VAL A 108 3.39 6.32 5.36
N VAL A 109 4.55 6.97 5.39
CA VAL A 109 5.32 7.26 6.60
C VAL A 109 5.52 8.76 6.69
N ALA A 110 5.25 9.34 7.86
CA ALA A 110 5.59 10.74 8.11
C ALA A 110 7.09 10.84 8.43
N THR A 111 7.77 11.80 7.81
CA THR A 111 9.18 12.14 8.02
C THR A 111 9.30 13.63 8.37
N PRO A 112 10.45 14.10 8.89
CA PRO A 112 10.66 15.53 9.12
C PRO A 112 10.44 16.40 7.87
N ASP A 113 10.69 15.85 6.68
CA ASP A 113 10.61 16.57 5.39
C ASP A 113 9.25 16.39 4.66
N GLY A 114 8.30 15.67 5.26
CA GLY A 114 6.96 15.46 4.70
C GLY A 114 6.48 14.01 4.80
N LEU A 115 5.92 13.48 3.72
CA LEU A 115 5.42 12.10 3.64
C LEU A 115 6.28 11.28 2.69
N ASP A 116 6.62 10.06 3.09
CA ASP A 116 7.24 9.05 2.23
C ASP A 116 6.22 7.95 1.91
N VAL A 117 5.99 7.72 0.62
CA VAL A 117 5.02 6.76 0.11
C VAL A 117 5.77 5.59 -0.52
N ALA A 118 5.64 4.41 0.07
CA ALA A 118 6.02 3.15 -0.56
C ALA A 118 4.79 2.35 -0.98
N PHE A 119 4.99 1.26 -1.72
CA PHE A 119 3.92 0.39 -2.18
C PHE A 119 4.19 -1.05 -1.81
N LEU A 120 3.18 -1.71 -1.23
CA LEU A 120 3.10 -3.16 -1.02
C LEU A 120 3.04 -3.87 -2.37
N LEU A 121 4.17 -4.43 -2.79
CA LEU A 121 4.26 -5.26 -3.99
C LEU A 121 3.51 -6.60 -3.86
N ALA A 122 3.00 -6.92 -2.68
CA ALA A 122 1.97 -7.93 -2.49
C ALA A 122 0.72 -7.66 -3.36
N CYS A 123 0.47 -6.41 -3.78
CA CYS A 123 -0.54 -6.11 -4.79
C CYS A 123 -0.04 -6.44 -6.21
N PRO A 124 -0.68 -7.37 -6.93
CA PRO A 124 -0.27 -7.74 -8.29
C PRO A 124 -0.39 -6.60 -9.29
N THR A 125 -1.34 -5.68 -9.11
CA THR A 125 -1.46 -4.49 -9.95
C THR A 125 -0.26 -3.56 -9.77
N ALA A 126 0.17 -3.32 -8.53
CA ALA A 126 1.33 -2.46 -8.28
C ALA A 126 2.63 -3.13 -8.73
N ALA A 127 2.77 -4.43 -8.49
CA ALA A 127 3.90 -5.20 -8.99
C ALA A 127 3.98 -5.18 -10.51
N ARG A 128 2.85 -5.32 -11.22
CA ARG A 128 2.81 -5.15 -12.68
C ARG A 128 3.18 -3.73 -13.11
N VAL A 129 2.71 -2.69 -12.43
CA VAL A 129 3.09 -1.30 -12.77
C VAL A 129 4.60 -1.09 -12.61
N VAL A 130 5.21 -1.69 -11.58
CA VAL A 130 6.67 -1.62 -11.38
C VAL A 130 7.42 -2.50 -12.40
N ALA A 131 6.88 -3.67 -12.74
CA ALA A 131 7.50 -4.63 -13.64
C ALA A 131 7.32 -4.29 -15.12
N ALA A 132 6.24 -3.58 -15.45
CA ALA A 132 5.97 -3.03 -16.77
C ALA A 132 7.00 -1.93 -17.00
N ARG A 133 8.12 -2.34 -17.58
CA ARG A 133 8.93 -1.45 -18.39
C ARG A 133 8.09 -1.20 -19.62
N ASP A 134 7.24 -0.18 -19.57
CA ASP A 134 6.70 0.33 -20.83
C ASP A 134 7.92 0.64 -21.69
N ASP A 135 7.92 0.22 -22.97
CA ASP A 135 9.01 0.43 -23.95
C ASP A 135 9.30 1.92 -24.25
N ASP A 136 8.81 2.81 -23.38
CA ASP A 136 8.97 4.23 -23.38
C ASP A 136 10.42 4.55 -22.95
N ALA A 137 11.31 4.62 -23.93
CA ALA A 137 12.73 4.95 -23.78
C ALA A 137 12.96 6.29 -23.04
N ASP A 138 11.92 7.12 -22.92
CA ASP A 138 11.93 8.41 -22.23
C ASP A 138 11.51 8.33 -20.75
N ARG A 139 11.14 7.16 -20.23
CA ARG A 139 10.78 7.02 -18.82
C ARG A 139 12.05 7.04 -17.97
N ALA A 140 12.27 8.18 -17.31
CA ALA A 140 13.34 8.38 -16.33
C ALA A 140 13.47 7.18 -15.36
N PRO A 141 14.70 6.85 -14.91
CA PRO A 141 14.94 5.76 -13.98
C PRO A 141 14.02 5.87 -12.76
N PHE A 142 13.79 4.75 -12.08
CA PHE A 142 13.01 4.74 -10.84
C PHE A 142 13.49 5.88 -9.92
N ALA A 143 12.62 6.87 -9.73
CA ALA A 143 12.95 8.10 -9.03
C ALA A 143 11.86 8.44 -8.03
N LEU A 144 12.28 8.98 -6.89
CA LEU A 144 11.36 9.59 -5.94
C LEU A 144 11.07 11.01 -6.39
N VAL A 145 9.80 11.30 -6.64
CA VAL A 145 9.33 12.64 -7.00
C VAL A 145 8.57 13.25 -5.84
N GLY A 146 8.82 14.53 -5.56
CA GLY A 146 8.15 15.26 -4.51
C GLY A 146 6.93 16.01 -5.04
N ARG A 147 5.74 15.70 -4.51
CA ARG A 147 4.45 16.32 -4.85
C ARG A 147 3.92 17.22 -3.73
N SER A 148 3.01 18.14 -4.07
CA SER A 148 2.26 18.91 -3.08
C SER A 148 1.31 17.98 -2.29
N PRO A 149 1.15 18.17 -0.97
CA PRO A 149 0.17 17.46 -0.17
C PRO A 149 -1.28 17.80 -0.52
N GLU A 150 -1.54 18.94 -1.18
CA GLU A 150 -2.91 19.44 -1.44
C GLU A 150 -3.72 18.53 -2.37
N GLY A 151 -3.06 17.73 -3.20
CA GLY A 151 -3.67 16.69 -4.03
C GLY A 151 -3.54 15.28 -3.45
N TRP A 152 -2.93 15.14 -2.26
CA TRP A 152 -2.78 13.85 -1.62
C TRP A 152 -4.09 13.49 -0.92
N PRO A 153 -4.71 12.33 -1.21
CA PRO A 153 -6.02 11.98 -0.68
C PRO A 153 -6.03 11.68 0.84
N TYR A 154 -4.93 11.99 1.54
CA TYR A 154 -4.75 11.80 2.97
C TYR A 154 -4.21 13.08 3.57
N PRO A 155 -4.89 13.65 4.58
CA PRO A 155 -4.39 14.83 5.26
C PRO A 155 -3.03 14.49 5.90
N PRO A 156 -2.04 15.39 5.83
CA PRO A 156 -0.69 15.18 6.38
C PRO A 156 -0.65 15.18 7.93
N THR A 157 -1.80 15.00 8.60
CA THR A 157 -1.87 15.08 10.06
C THR A 157 -1.12 13.93 10.71
N GLY A 158 -0.53 14.18 11.88
CA GLY A 158 0.43 13.30 12.56
C GLY A 158 -0.04 11.88 12.88
N ASP A 159 -1.32 11.57 12.69
CA ASP A 159 -1.88 10.22 12.80
C ASP A 159 -1.88 9.43 11.48
N ALA A 160 -1.50 10.03 10.35
CA ALA A 160 -1.38 9.36 9.05
C ALA A 160 -0.59 8.04 9.11
N PRO A 161 0.54 7.93 9.85
CA PRO A 161 1.24 6.66 10.00
C PRO A 161 0.35 5.59 10.63
N ARG A 162 -0.42 5.94 11.68
CA ARG A 162 -1.32 5.02 12.42
C ARG A 162 -2.57 4.63 11.63
N ARG A 163 -3.04 5.51 10.75
CA ARG A 163 -4.24 5.27 9.90
C ARG A 163 -3.92 4.38 8.69
N LEU A 164 -2.64 4.26 8.33
CA LEU A 164 -2.18 3.62 7.10
C LEU A 164 -1.34 2.36 7.33
N VAL A 165 -1.26 1.89 8.59
CA VAL A 165 -0.67 0.59 8.92
C VAL A 165 -1.68 -0.50 8.61
N TRP A 166 -1.34 -1.36 7.65
CA TRP A 166 -1.85 -2.71 7.61
C TRP A 166 -1.18 -3.47 8.75
N GLU A 167 -1.82 -3.56 9.90
CA GLU A 167 -1.25 -4.27 11.05
C GLU A 167 -1.22 -5.77 10.72
N ARG A 168 -0.06 -6.22 10.26
CA ARG A 168 0.40 -7.60 10.35
C ARG A 168 1.55 -7.61 11.36
N GLU A 169 1.23 -7.43 12.64
CA GLU A 169 2.22 -7.39 13.75
C GLU A 169 3.54 -6.68 13.37
N SER A 170 3.44 -5.49 12.76
CA SER A 170 4.63 -4.82 12.24
C SER A 170 5.56 -4.52 13.41
N PRO A 171 6.85 -4.90 13.35
CA PRO A 171 7.76 -4.70 14.47
C PRO A 171 7.83 -3.20 14.77
N ARG A 172 7.24 -2.79 15.90
CA ARG A 172 7.29 -1.40 16.42
C ARG A 172 8.72 -0.94 16.73
N THR A 173 9.71 -1.81 16.51
CA THR A 173 11.12 -1.66 16.87
C THR A 173 11.87 -0.71 15.94
N LEU A 174 11.42 -0.54 14.69
CA LEU A 174 12.03 0.41 13.76
C LEU A 174 11.34 1.77 13.80
N GLY A 175 12.10 2.80 14.18
CA GLY A 175 11.67 4.17 14.04
C GLY A 175 11.32 4.51 12.58
N TRP A 176 10.28 5.31 12.36
CA TRP A 176 9.77 5.71 11.05
C TRP A 176 10.83 6.29 10.11
N GLY A 177 11.82 7.01 10.66
CA GLY A 177 12.95 7.53 9.89
C GLY A 177 13.81 6.43 9.26
N ARG A 178 14.09 5.35 10.00
CA ARG A 178 14.90 4.22 9.47
C ARG A 178 14.12 3.43 8.42
N LEU A 179 12.83 3.18 8.64
CA LEU A 179 11.96 2.55 7.63
C LEU A 179 11.90 3.37 6.34
N SER A 180 11.79 4.70 6.45
CA SER A 180 11.86 5.62 5.31
C SER A 180 13.20 5.49 4.57
N SER A 181 14.33 5.55 5.26
CA SER A 181 15.66 5.41 4.64
C SER A 181 15.82 4.08 3.89
N LEU A 182 15.42 2.96 4.50
CA LEU A 182 15.47 1.64 3.89
C LEU A 182 14.61 1.56 2.61
N ARG A 183 13.41 2.14 2.61
CA ARG A 183 12.56 2.22 1.41
C ARG A 183 13.22 2.99 0.28
N ARG A 184 13.84 4.13 0.59
CA ARG A 184 14.55 4.94 -0.41
C ARG A 184 15.79 4.22 -0.96
N ALA A 185 16.52 3.50 -0.12
CA ALA A 185 17.63 2.65 -0.56
C ALA A 185 17.15 1.56 -1.51
N TRP A 186 16.06 0.86 -1.15
CA TRP A 186 15.45 -0.17 -1.98
C TRP A 186 15.01 0.34 -3.35
N TRP A 187 14.31 1.48 -3.43
CA TRP A 187 13.92 2.08 -4.71
C TRP A 187 15.11 2.49 -5.58
N ARG A 188 16.18 3.05 -4.97
CA ARG A 188 17.42 3.39 -5.70
C ARG A 188 18.11 2.14 -6.25
N ALA A 189 18.23 1.09 -5.44
CA ALA A 189 18.80 -0.18 -5.85
C ALA A 189 18.01 -0.81 -7.02
N LEU A 190 16.68 -0.71 -6.97
CA LEU A 190 15.80 -1.18 -8.03
C LEU A 190 16.01 -0.39 -9.34
N GLY A 191 16.19 0.94 -9.25
CA GLY A 191 16.61 1.81 -10.35
C GLY A 191 17.92 1.38 -11.01
N GLN A 192 18.98 1.25 -10.21
CA GLN A 192 20.31 0.87 -10.69
C GLN A 192 20.32 -0.54 -11.31
N THR A 193 19.58 -1.48 -10.72
CA THR A 193 19.48 -2.84 -11.26
C THR A 193 18.70 -2.86 -12.56
N ALA A 194 17.66 -2.04 -12.66
CA ALA A 194 16.87 -1.92 -13.87
C ALA A 194 17.73 -1.43 -15.04
N GLU A 195 18.60 -0.45 -14.85
CA GLU A 195 19.55 0.05 -15.86
C GLU A 195 20.52 -1.04 -16.37
N ARG A 196 20.89 -2.01 -15.53
CA ARG A 196 21.91 -3.02 -15.84
C ARG A 196 21.37 -4.31 -16.49
N GLY A 197 20.05 -4.50 -16.60
CA GLY A 197 19.53 -5.79 -17.10
C GLY A 197 18.03 -6.04 -16.93
N GLY A 198 17.18 -5.08 -17.32
CA GLY A 198 15.86 -5.37 -17.88
C GLY A 198 14.92 -6.25 -17.05
N ASP A 199 14.90 -7.50 -17.45
CA ASP A 199 13.90 -8.51 -17.11
C ASP A 199 14.12 -9.15 -15.73
N ALA A 200 15.34 -9.13 -15.21
CA ALA A 200 15.62 -9.74 -13.90
C ALA A 200 14.85 -9.02 -12.78
N VAL A 201 14.79 -7.68 -12.83
CA VAL A 201 14.03 -6.85 -11.87
C VAL A 201 12.53 -7.08 -12.01
N ALA A 202 12.02 -7.14 -13.24
CA ALA A 202 10.61 -7.41 -13.49
C ALA A 202 10.19 -8.77 -12.92
N ARG A 203 10.97 -9.84 -13.19
CA ARG A 203 10.71 -11.18 -12.62
C ARG A 203 10.75 -11.19 -11.10
N ALA A 204 11.75 -10.53 -10.52
CA ALA A 204 11.89 -10.36 -9.08
C ALA A 204 10.67 -9.69 -8.44
N VAL A 205 10.24 -8.55 -8.98
CA VAL A 205 9.07 -7.79 -8.50
C VAL A 205 7.79 -8.60 -8.64
N LEU A 206 7.60 -9.31 -9.77
CA LEU A 206 6.44 -10.18 -9.96
C LEU A 206 6.44 -11.38 -9.01
N ALA A 207 7.61 -11.96 -8.72
CA ALA A 207 7.75 -13.05 -7.75
C ALA A 207 7.33 -12.62 -6.33
N LEU A 208 7.65 -11.38 -5.91
CA LEU A 208 7.19 -10.83 -4.63
C LEU A 208 5.65 -10.77 -4.56
N SER A 209 4.98 -10.44 -5.66
CA SER A 209 3.52 -10.39 -5.72
C SER A 209 2.83 -11.75 -5.68
N ALA A 210 3.52 -12.81 -6.13
CA ALA A 210 2.99 -14.17 -6.15
C ALA A 210 3.02 -14.84 -4.75
N ALA A 211 3.73 -14.25 -3.78
CA ALA A 211 3.86 -14.77 -2.42
C ALA A 211 3.55 -13.70 -1.35
N PRO A 212 2.34 -13.11 -1.34
CA PRO A 212 1.97 -12.01 -0.43
C PRO A 212 1.99 -12.41 1.05
N GLU A 213 1.91 -13.71 1.34
CA GLU A 213 1.95 -14.27 2.69
C GLU A 213 3.37 -14.31 3.28
N ALA A 214 4.42 -14.29 2.46
CA ALA A 214 5.82 -14.32 2.93
C ALA A 214 6.81 -13.66 1.95
N PRO A 215 6.71 -12.35 1.68
CA PRO A 215 7.63 -11.66 0.78
C PRO A 215 9.10 -11.69 1.24
N SER A 216 9.37 -11.73 2.56
CA SER A 216 10.69 -12.12 3.11
C SER A 216 11.25 -13.43 2.53
N ARG A 217 10.41 -14.47 2.42
CA ARG A 217 10.82 -15.76 1.84
C ARG A 217 11.00 -15.70 0.33
N ALA A 218 10.29 -14.81 -0.35
CA ALA A 218 10.53 -14.53 -1.76
C ALA A 218 11.87 -13.80 -1.95
N LEU A 219 12.21 -12.84 -1.06
CA LEU A 219 13.52 -12.15 -1.00
C LEU A 219 14.70 -13.08 -0.74
N ALA A 220 14.50 -14.11 0.08
CA ALA A 220 15.52 -15.12 0.37
C ALA A 220 15.79 -16.11 -0.80
N ARG A 221 14.99 -16.11 -1.87
CA ARG A 221 15.24 -16.94 -3.06
C ARG A 221 16.37 -16.31 -3.90
N ARG A 222 17.28 -17.15 -4.41
CA ARG A 222 18.51 -16.76 -5.15
C ARG A 222 18.29 -15.80 -6.34
N ASP A 223 17.07 -15.69 -6.84
CA ASP A 223 16.71 -14.87 -8.01
C ASP A 223 16.71 -13.35 -7.75
N LEU A 224 16.81 -12.91 -6.49
CA LEU A 224 16.90 -11.49 -6.10
C LEU A 224 18.33 -11.02 -5.82
N GLY A 225 19.34 -11.86 -6.09
CA GLY A 225 20.75 -11.59 -5.81
C GLY A 225 21.28 -10.20 -6.18
N PRO A 226 20.91 -9.59 -7.33
CA PRO A 226 21.33 -8.22 -7.64
C PRO A 226 20.74 -7.16 -6.69
N LEU A 227 19.50 -7.33 -6.25
CA LEU A 227 18.81 -6.40 -5.35
C LEU A 227 19.30 -6.56 -3.91
N ALA A 228 19.50 -7.80 -3.46
CA ALA A 228 20.05 -8.11 -2.15
C ALA A 228 21.51 -7.65 -1.99
N ARG A 229 22.31 -7.67 -3.07
CA ARG A 229 23.69 -7.13 -3.07
C ARG A 229 23.78 -5.60 -3.06
N ALA A 230 22.71 -4.92 -3.43
CA ALA A 230 22.65 -3.45 -3.46
C ALA A 230 22.21 -2.85 -2.11
N LEU A 231 21.75 -3.69 -1.19
CA LEU A 231 21.46 -3.36 0.20
C LEU A 231 22.57 -3.99 1.06
N ASP A 232 22.90 -3.38 2.21
CA ASP A 232 23.75 -4.09 3.17
C ASP A 232 23.06 -5.38 3.65
N GLY A 233 23.81 -6.41 4.04
CA GLY A 233 23.27 -7.73 4.41
C GLY A 233 22.21 -7.62 5.52
N ASP A 234 22.50 -6.79 6.53
CA ASP A 234 21.59 -6.50 7.63
C ASP A 234 20.37 -5.70 7.18
N GLU A 235 20.53 -4.75 6.24
CA GLU A 235 19.43 -3.96 5.69
C GLU A 235 18.48 -4.79 4.83
N ALA A 236 19.01 -5.80 4.12
CA ALA A 236 18.23 -6.69 3.27
C ALA A 236 17.35 -7.64 4.09
N GLU A 237 17.89 -8.28 5.14
CA GLU A 237 17.11 -9.12 6.06
C GLU A 237 16.07 -8.30 6.83
N GLU A 238 16.46 -7.11 7.26
CA GLU A 238 15.56 -6.20 7.98
C GLU A 238 14.42 -5.73 7.07
N LEU A 239 14.70 -5.26 5.84
CA LEU A 239 13.67 -4.93 4.84
C LEU A 239 12.77 -6.12 4.53
N ALA A 240 13.35 -7.31 4.37
CA ALA A 240 12.61 -8.52 4.09
C ALA A 240 11.55 -8.80 5.16
N SER A 241 11.82 -8.52 6.43
CA SER A 241 10.85 -8.70 7.52
C SER A 241 9.60 -7.81 7.41
N TYR A 242 9.64 -6.72 6.64
CA TYR A 242 8.52 -5.78 6.45
C TYR A 242 7.61 -6.11 5.29
N TRP A 243 8.09 -6.92 4.34
CA TRP A 243 7.30 -7.37 3.20
C TRP A 243 6.83 -8.78 3.52
#